data_AF-A0A2N9NAL5-F1
#
_entry.id   AF-A0A2N9NAL5-F1
#
_cell.length_a   1.000
_cell.length_b   1.000
_cell.length_c   1.000
_cell.angle_alpha   90.00
_cell.angle_beta   90.00
_cell.angle_gamma   90.00
#
_symmetry.space_group_name_H-M   'P 1'
#
loop_
_entity.id
_entity.type
_entity.pdbx_description
1 polymer ?
#
loop_
_entity_poly.entity_id
_entity_poly.type
_entity_poly.pdbx_seq_one_letter_code
_entity_poly.pdbx_strand_id
1 'polypeptide(L)'
;MKSTRKLRKPVPAESIARLADQGRDVSRFFTNRGRMMGPIQRVNVDLASGMLEELDRAAKELNISRQAVIKTLIRQALDQQYVARGSRRSAKRG
;
A
#
# COMPACT_ATOMS: atom_id res chain seq x y z
N MET A 1 42.24 -1.61 -16.43
CA MET A 1 41.88 -2.16 -15.11
C MET A 1 40.49 -1.62 -14.73
N LYS A 2 39.48 -2.50 -14.58
CA LYS A 2 38.11 -2.07 -14.20
C LYS A 2 38.01 -2.07 -12.67
N SER A 3 37.96 -0.89 -12.05
CA SER A 3 37.82 -0.74 -10.60
C SER A 3 36.38 -1.05 -10.18
N THR A 4 36.17 -2.18 -9.50
CA THR A 4 34.87 -2.53 -8.91
C THR A 4 34.68 -1.74 -7.62
N ARG A 5 33.78 -0.75 -7.68
CA ARG A 5 33.42 0.09 -6.53
C ARG A 5 32.81 -0.82 -5.45
N LYS A 6 33.52 -1.03 -4.34
CA LYS A 6 33.04 -1.80 -3.18
C LYS A 6 31.68 -1.26 -2.74
N LEU A 7 30.64 -2.12 -2.68
CA LEU A 7 29.35 -1.74 -2.10
C LEU A 7 29.57 -1.40 -0.62
N ARG A 8 29.26 -0.15 -0.24
CA ARG A 8 29.24 0.26 1.17
C ARG A 8 28.10 -0.49 1.87
N LYS A 9 28.41 -1.09 3.03
CA LYS A 9 27.40 -1.73 3.88
C LYS A 9 26.36 -0.67 4.28
N PRO A 10 25.05 -0.98 4.18
CA PRO A 10 24.01 -0.06 4.61
C PRO A 10 24.15 0.23 6.12
N VAL A 11 23.91 1.49 6.50
CA VAL A 11 23.91 1.90 7.91
C VAL A 11 22.71 1.23 8.61
N PRO A 12 22.90 0.58 9.77
CA PRO A 12 21.81 -0.07 10.49
C PRO A 12 20.79 0.96 11.00
N ALA A 13 19.52 0.57 11.05
CA ALA A 13 18.40 1.44 11.42
C ALA A 13 18.57 2.05 12.83
N GLU A 14 19.04 1.27 13.80
CA GLU A 14 19.31 1.71 15.17
C GLU A 14 20.32 2.86 15.23
N SER A 15 21.29 2.90 14.31
CA SER A 15 22.25 4.00 14.25
C SER A 15 21.61 5.29 13.74
N ILE A 16 20.68 5.18 12.78
CA ILE A 16 19.92 6.33 12.27
C ILE A 16 18.97 6.85 13.36
N ALA A 17 18.32 5.96 14.12
CA ALA A 17 17.45 6.31 15.24
C ALA A 17 18.21 7.13 16.31
N ARG A 18 19.38 6.65 16.75
CA ARG A 18 20.22 7.39 17.72
C ARG A 18 20.63 8.78 17.24
N LEU A 19 20.92 8.95 15.93
CA LEU A 19 21.24 10.25 15.37
C LEU A 19 20.04 11.20 15.45
N ALA A 20 18.84 10.69 15.16
CA ALA A 20 17.60 11.47 15.27
C ALA A 20 17.30 11.84 16.72
N ASP A 21 17.46 10.91 17.67
CA ASP A 21 17.26 11.16 19.11
C ASP A 21 18.20 12.24 19.66
N GLN A 22 19.40 12.36 19.08
CA GLN A 22 20.39 13.40 19.40
C GLN A 22 20.09 14.74 18.70
N GLY A 23 18.98 14.86 17.97
CA GLY A 23 18.63 16.07 17.21
C GLY A 23 19.51 16.29 15.97
N ARG A 24 20.24 15.28 15.50
CA ARG A 24 21.10 15.39 14.31
C ARG A 24 20.30 15.18 13.03
N ASP A 25 20.70 15.88 11.97
CA ASP A 25 20.07 15.72 10.67
C ASP A 25 20.31 14.32 10.06
N VAL A 26 19.20 13.60 9.87
CA VAL A 26 19.11 12.26 9.28
C VAL A 26 18.56 12.26 7.85
N SER A 27 18.28 13.44 7.26
CA SER A 27 17.72 13.60 5.91
C SER A 27 18.45 12.80 4.83
N ARG A 28 19.78 12.71 4.94
CA ARG A 28 20.67 11.94 4.04
C ARG A 28 20.31 10.45 3.91
N PHE A 29 19.59 9.89 4.88
CA PHE A 29 19.17 8.49 4.90
C PHE A 29 17.78 8.29 4.27
N PHE A 30 17.02 9.36 4.05
CA PHE A 30 15.71 9.30 3.41
C PHE A 30 15.87 9.37 1.89
N THR A 31 15.33 8.37 1.19
CA THR A 31 15.28 8.37 -0.28
C THR A 31 14.11 9.18 -0.84
N ASN A 32 13.18 9.60 0.03
CA ASN A 32 11.91 10.23 -0.30
C ASN A 32 11.09 9.48 -1.38
N ARG A 33 11.36 8.19 -1.58
CA ARG A 33 10.66 7.31 -2.54
C ARG A 33 9.43 6.61 -1.94
N GLY A 34 9.21 6.76 -0.63
CA GLY A 34 7.99 6.29 0.00
C GLY A 34 6.80 7.13 -0.47
N ARG A 35 5.70 6.49 -0.90
CA ARG A 35 4.43 7.21 -1.04
C ARG A 35 3.88 7.43 0.36
N MET A 36 3.79 8.69 0.77
CA MET A 36 2.99 9.05 1.93
C MET A 36 1.53 8.73 1.58
N MET A 37 0.92 7.81 2.34
CA MET A 37 -0.51 7.57 2.21
C MET A 37 -1.24 8.81 2.69
N GLY A 38 -2.18 9.31 1.89
CA GLY A 38 -3.02 10.44 2.28
C GLY A 38 -3.82 10.14 3.55
N PRO A 39 -4.40 11.18 4.17
CA PRO A 39 -5.24 11.01 5.35
C PRO A 39 -6.41 10.04 5.07
N ILE A 40 -6.78 9.24 6.07
CA ILE A 40 -7.89 8.30 5.96
C ILE A 40 -9.19 9.11 5.84
N GLN A 41 -9.91 8.94 4.73
CA GLN A 41 -11.25 9.49 4.55
C GLN A 41 -12.29 8.45 4.97
N ARG A 42 -13.22 8.84 5.84
CA ARG A 42 -14.34 8.00 6.26
C ARG A 42 -15.53 8.25 5.34
N VAL A 43 -16.16 7.18 4.89
CA VAL A 43 -17.34 7.23 4.02
C VAL A 43 -18.42 6.36 4.64
N ASN A 44 -19.65 6.87 4.71
CA ASN A 44 -20.81 6.11 5.14
C ASN A 44 -21.47 5.47 3.92
N VAL A 45 -21.82 4.19 4.02
CA VAL A 45 -22.46 3.42 2.95
C VAL A 45 -23.53 2.55 3.58
N ASP A 46 -24.75 2.62 3.05
CA ASP A 46 -25.82 1.73 3.46
C ASP A 46 -25.65 0.37 2.80
N LEU A 47 -25.68 -0.69 3.62
CA LEU A 47 -25.58 -2.08 3.19
C LEU A 47 -26.83 -2.81 3.66
N ALA A 48 -27.48 -3.57 2.77
CA ALA A 48 -28.60 -4.41 3.14
C ALA A 48 -28.19 -5.48 4.16
N SER A 49 -29.12 -5.91 5.03
CA SER A 49 -28.85 -6.91 6.08
C SER A 49 -28.21 -8.19 5.52
N GLY A 50 -28.76 -8.73 4.44
CA GLY A 50 -28.22 -9.94 3.81
C GLY A 50 -26.77 -9.77 3.34
N MET A 51 -26.42 -8.58 2.83
CA MET A 51 -25.05 -8.29 2.42
C MET A 51 -24.10 -8.23 3.62
N LEU A 52 -24.54 -7.68 4.76
CA LEU A 52 -23.76 -7.68 6.00
C LEU A 52 -23.53 -9.10 6.51
N GLU A 53 -24.54 -9.96 6.44
CA GLU A 53 -24.43 -11.37 6.84
C GLU A 53 -23.44 -12.15 5.97
N GLU A 54 -23.47 -11.93 4.66
CA GLU A 54 -22.49 -12.50 3.72
C GLU A 54 -21.06 -12.03 4.01
N LEU A 55 -20.88 -10.73 4.23
CA LEU A 55 -19.58 -10.15 4.58
C LEU A 55 -19.05 -10.69 5.92
N ASP A 56 -19.93 -10.92 6.89
CA ASP A 56 -19.56 -11.49 8.19
C ASP A 56 -19.16 -12.96 8.10
N ARG A 57 -19.84 -13.73 7.25
CA ARG A 57 -19.45 -15.11 6.97
C ARG A 57 -18.06 -15.16 6.33
N ALA A 58 -17.84 -14.36 5.29
CA ALA A 58 -16.54 -14.27 4.62
C ALA A 58 -15.42 -13.82 5.59
N ALA A 59 -15.72 -12.85 6.47
CA ALA A 59 -14.79 -12.39 7.49
C ALA A 59 -14.37 -13.52 8.46
N LYS A 60 -15.33 -14.35 8.89
CA LYS A 60 -15.05 -15.51 9.74
C LYS A 60 -14.23 -16.58 9.04
N GLU A 61 -14.60 -16.93 7.81
CA GLU A 61 -13.89 -17.96 7.01
C GLU A 61 -12.44 -17.56 6.73
N LEU A 62 -12.21 -16.28 6.44
CA LEU A 62 -10.88 -15.74 6.18
C LEU A 62 -10.11 -15.34 7.44
N ASN A 63 -10.75 -15.41 8.62
CA ASN A 63 -10.22 -14.95 9.90
C ASN A 63 -9.66 -13.51 9.85
N ILE A 64 -10.42 -12.59 9.25
CA ILE A 64 -10.08 -11.17 9.14
C ILE A 64 -11.29 -10.30 9.51
N SER A 65 -11.07 -9.00 9.72
CA SER A 65 -12.18 -8.08 9.98
C SER A 65 -13.06 -7.87 8.75
N ARG A 66 -14.36 -7.59 8.97
CA ARG A 66 -15.30 -7.17 7.90
C ARG A 66 -14.75 -6.03 7.05
N GLN A 67 -14.09 -5.05 7.70
CA GLN A 67 -13.45 -3.92 7.02
C GLN A 67 -12.32 -4.37 6.07
N ALA A 68 -11.54 -5.39 6.44
CA ALA A 68 -10.50 -5.94 5.58
C ALA A 68 -11.09 -6.67 4.36
N VAL A 69 -12.20 -7.41 4.54
CA VAL A 69 -12.95 -8.02 3.43
C VAL A 69 -13.43 -6.93 2.47
N ILE A 70 -14.17 -5.93 2.98
CA ILE A 70 -14.70 -4.82 2.18
C ILE A 70 -13.58 -4.11 1.40
N LYS A 71 -12.49 -3.76 2.10
CA LYS A 71 -11.34 -3.06 1.49
C LYS A 71 -10.70 -3.89 0.37
N THR A 72 -10.61 -5.20 0.56
CA THR A 72 -10.03 -6.13 -0.42
C THR A 72 -10.93 -6.26 -1.64
N LEU A 73 -12.23 -6.46 -1.46
CA LEU A 73 -13.21 -6.56 -2.55
C LEU A 73 -13.27 -5.28 -3.38
N ILE A 74 -13.32 -4.10 -2.74
CA ILE A 74 -13.28 -2.81 -3.44
C ILE A 74 -12.00 -2.68 -4.26
N ARG A 75 -10.85 -3.06 -3.67
CA ARG A 75 -9.56 -2.99 -4.37
C ARG A 75 -9.55 -3.90 -5.59
N GLN A 76 -9.98 -5.14 -5.45
CA GLN A 76 -10.06 -6.11 -6.54
C GLN A 76 -10.97 -5.62 -7.67
N ALA A 77 -12.16 -5.11 -7.36
CA ALA A 77 -13.08 -4.57 -8.35
C ALA A 77 -12.47 -3.38 -9.11
N LEU A 78 -11.82 -2.45 -8.41
CA LEU A 78 -11.14 -1.32 -9.04
C LEU A 78 -9.97 -1.76 -9.92
N ASP A 79 -9.14 -2.68 -9.45
CA ASP A 79 -7.99 -3.20 -10.19
C ASP A 79 -8.43 -3.89 -11.49
N GLN A 80 -9.50 -4.69 -11.45
CA GLN A 80 -10.11 -5.30 -12.63
C GLN A 80 -10.60 -4.25 -13.65
N GLN A 81 -11.25 -3.17 -13.16
CA GLN A 81 -11.70 -2.06 -14.02
C GLN A 81 -10.51 -1.33 -14.66
N TYR A 82 -9.43 -1.09 -13.92
CA TYR A 82 -8.22 -0.46 -14.46
C TYR A 82 -7.59 -1.30 -15.56
N VAL A 83 -7.47 -2.61 -15.37
CA VAL A 83 -6.95 -3.53 -16.41
C VAL A 83 -7.82 -3.47 -17.66
N ALA A 84 -9.15 -3.58 -17.52
CA ALA A 84 -10.06 -3.52 -18.66
C ALA A 84 -9.99 -2.19 -19.43
N ARG A 85 -9.85 -1.07 -18.73
CA ARG A 85 -9.71 0.27 -19.34
C ARG A 85 -8.34 0.46 -20.00
N GLY A 86 -7.27 -0.04 -19.38
CA GLY A 86 -5.91 0.00 -19.93
C GLY A 86 -5.81 -0.76 -21.25
N SER A 87 -6.36 -1.97 -21.29
CA SER A 87 -6.42 -2.79 -22.51
C SER A 87 -7.23 -2.12 -23.62
N ARG A 88 -8.36 -1.48 -23.31
CA ARG A 88 -9.16 -0.71 -24.29
C ARG A 88 -8.42 0.51 -24.84
N ARG A 89 -7.62 1.19 -24.02
CA ARG A 89 -6.82 2.34 -24.46
C ARG A 89 -5.66 1.93 -25.37
N SER A 90 -5.05 0.76 -25.11
CA SER A 90 -4.01 0.22 -25.98
C SER A 90 -4.57 -0.23 -27.33
N ALA A 91 -5.77 -0.84 -27.34
CA ALA A 91 -6.43 -1.29 -28.57
C ALA A 91 -6.96 -0.14 -29.45
N LYS A 92 -7.20 1.06 -28.91
CA LYS A 92 -7.60 2.25 -29.68
C LYS A 92 -6.41 3.02 -30.29
N ARG A 93 -5.18 2.62 -29.98
CA ARG A 93 -3.94 3.34 -30.36
C ARG A 93 -3.03 2.53 -31.31
N GLY A 94 -3.42 1.32 -31.66
CA GLY A 94 -2.80 0.52 -32.74
C GLY A 94 -3.78 0.41 -33.90
#